data_AF-A0A8S9RZN6-F1
#
_entry.id   AF-A0A8S9RZN6-F1
#
_cell.length_a   1.000
_cell.length_b   1.000
_cell.length_c   1.000
_cell.angle_alpha   90.00
_cell.angle_beta   90.00
_cell.angle_gamma   90.00
#
_symmetry.space_group_name_H-M   'P 1'
#
loop_
_entity.id
_entity.type
_entity.pdbx_description
1 polymer ?
#
loop_
_entity_poly.entity_id
_entity_poly.type
_entity_poly.pdbx_seq_one_letter_code
_entity_poly.pdbx_strand_id
1 'polypeptide(L)'
;MPSVNGENEATGRPTGVKASKAKAKRSVGEGGKNLLDFQQMWELKAKDIAAKEKLSQTKLLAKTEPLSELEVALKNKLIKDMLSM
;
A
#
# COMPACT_ATOMS: atom_id res chain seq x y z
N MET A 1 51.38 46.31 -5.43
CA MET A 1 51.50 45.02 -4.70
C MET A 1 50.85 45.20 -3.33
N PRO A 2 50.21 44.18 -2.70
CA PRO A 2 50.32 42.74 -2.95
C PRO A 2 48.99 41.99 -3.16
N SER A 3 49.17 40.75 -3.61
CA SER A 3 48.24 39.63 -3.71
C SER A 3 47.90 39.06 -2.32
N VAL A 4 46.70 38.51 -2.13
CA VAL A 4 46.56 37.32 -1.27
C VAL A 4 45.44 36.42 -1.79
N ASN A 5 45.86 35.37 -2.51
CA ASN A 5 45.11 34.13 -2.57
C ASN A 5 45.23 33.48 -1.19
N GLY A 6 44.10 33.30 -0.50
CA GLY A 6 44.03 32.58 0.77
C GLY A 6 43.05 31.44 0.61
N GLU A 7 43.54 30.29 0.16
CA GLU A 7 42.85 29.02 0.24
C GLU A 7 42.90 28.47 1.68
N ASN A 8 41.80 27.79 2.05
CA ASN A 8 41.69 26.85 3.16
C ASN A 8 41.68 27.40 4.60
N GLU A 9 40.47 27.59 5.15
CA GLU A 9 40.21 27.11 6.52
C GLU A 9 38.74 26.70 6.71
N ALA A 10 38.56 25.40 6.95
CA ALA A 10 37.31 24.75 7.25
C ALA A 10 36.84 25.12 8.66
N THR A 11 36.18 26.28 8.81
CA THR A 11 35.26 26.53 9.92
C THR A 11 33.93 26.97 9.32
N GLY A 12 32.98 26.04 9.28
CA GLY A 12 31.70 26.20 8.59
C GLY A 12 30.94 27.42 9.06
N ARG A 13 30.94 28.48 8.24
CA ARG A 13 30.01 29.61 8.39
C ARG A 13 28.58 29.04 8.35
N PRO A 14 27.69 29.43 9.28
CA PRO A 14 26.32 28.96 9.26
C PRO A 14 25.70 29.31 7.90
N THR A 15 25.01 28.32 7.34
CA THR A 15 24.38 28.46 6.02
C THR A 15 23.44 29.65 6.05
N GLY A 16 23.75 30.69 5.26
CA GLY A 16 22.95 31.92 5.25
C GLY A 16 21.48 31.63 4.91
N VAL A 17 20.56 32.45 5.40
CA VAL A 17 19.10 32.28 5.24
C VAL A 17 18.69 31.98 3.79
N LYS A 18 19.39 32.56 2.80
CA LYS A 18 19.17 32.28 1.36
C LYS A 18 19.51 30.82 0.96
N ALA A 19 20.60 30.27 1.46
CA ALA A 19 21.00 28.89 1.20
C ALA A 19 20.19 27.88 2.03
N SER A 20 19.76 28.25 3.25
CA SER A 20 18.81 27.47 4.05
C SER A 20 17.43 27.40 3.39
N LYS A 21 16.96 28.50 2.79
CA LYS A 21 15.73 28.51 1.97
C LYS A 21 15.86 27.67 0.69
N ALA A 22 17.05 27.59 0.09
CA ALA A 22 17.27 26.73 -1.08
C ALA A 22 17.13 25.24 -0.73
N LYS A 23 17.62 24.79 0.44
CA LYS A 23 17.40 23.41 0.92
C LYS A 23 15.95 23.10 1.30
N ALA A 24 15.15 24.13 1.65
CA ALA A 24 13.73 23.96 1.94
C ALA A 24 12.89 23.66 0.69
N LYS A 25 13.39 23.95 -0.52
CA LYS A 25 12.81 23.47 -1.78
C LYS A 25 13.26 22.03 -2.03
N ARG A 26 12.90 21.09 -1.16
CA ARG A 26 13.01 19.68 -1.52
C ARG A 26 12.09 19.41 -2.71
N SER A 27 12.65 18.81 -3.74
CA SER A 27 11.98 18.46 -4.98
C SER A 27 10.78 17.56 -4.70
N VAL A 28 9.74 17.73 -5.53
CA VAL A 28 8.61 16.82 -5.69
C VAL A 28 9.15 15.46 -6.16
N GLY A 29 9.71 14.70 -5.23
CA GLY A 29 10.26 13.35 -5.42
C GLY A 29 9.39 12.30 -4.75
N GLU A 30 8.08 12.55 -4.65
CA GLU A 30 7.12 11.68 -3.97
C GLU A 30 6.45 10.66 -4.90
N GLY A 31 6.79 10.66 -6.20
CA GLY A 31 6.24 9.72 -7.18
C GLY A 31 6.47 8.24 -6.83
N GLY A 32 7.59 7.90 -6.20
CA GLY A 32 7.91 6.53 -5.78
C GLY A 32 7.19 6.06 -4.52
N LYS A 33 6.89 6.98 -3.59
CA LYS A 33 6.14 6.64 -2.36
C LYS A 33 4.67 6.36 -2.69
N ASN A 34 4.09 7.20 -3.55
CA ASN A 34 2.72 7.01 -4.02
C ASN A 34 2.52 5.63 -4.67
N LEU A 35 3.43 5.16 -5.52
CA LEU A 35 3.30 3.84 -6.15
C LEU A 35 3.34 2.70 -5.12
N LEU A 36 4.24 2.79 -4.14
CA LEU A 36 4.30 1.81 -3.05
C LEU A 36 3.01 1.82 -2.22
N ASP A 37 2.50 3.00 -1.90
CA ASP A 37 1.26 3.18 -1.15
C ASP A 37 0.05 2.62 -1.92
N PHE A 38 -0.01 2.82 -3.25
CA PHE A 38 -1.02 2.22 -4.11
C PHE A 38 -0.93 0.69 -4.17
N GLN A 39 0.29 0.16 -4.27
CA GLN A 39 0.50 -1.29 -4.24
C GLN A 39 0.03 -1.89 -2.92
N GLN A 40 0.40 -1.29 -1.79
CA GLN A 40 -0.06 -1.72 -0.47
C GLN A 40 -1.58 -1.66 -0.34
N MET A 41 -2.21 -0.59 -0.82
CA MET A 41 -3.67 -0.46 -0.82
C MET A 41 -4.35 -1.55 -1.66
N TRP A 42 -3.79 -1.87 -2.83
CA TRP A 42 -4.29 -2.94 -3.69
C TRP A 42 -4.17 -4.31 -3.02
N GLU A 43 -3.02 -4.60 -2.41
CA GLU A 43 -2.80 -5.86 -1.68
C GLU A 43 -3.77 -6.02 -0.50
N LEU A 44 -4.01 -4.95 0.27
CA LEU A 44 -5.01 -4.98 1.34
C LEU A 44 -6.41 -5.23 0.79
N LYS A 45 -6.76 -4.58 -0.33
CA LYS A 45 -8.08 -4.77 -0.95
C LYS A 45 -8.27 -6.18 -1.49
N ALA A 46 -7.24 -6.77 -2.10
CA ALA A 46 -7.27 -8.15 -2.57
C ALA A 46 -7.48 -9.13 -1.41
N LYS A 47 -6.78 -8.94 -0.29
CA LYS A 47 -6.97 -9.73 0.94
C LYS A 47 -8.37 -9.60 1.52
N ASP A 48 -8.92 -8.37 1.56
CA ASP A 48 -10.28 -8.12 2.03
C ASP A 48 -11.34 -8.79 1.14
N ILE A 49 -11.17 -8.74 -0.19
CA ILE A 49 -12.05 -9.41 -1.14
C ILE A 49 -12.01 -10.93 -0.92
N ALA A 50 -10.82 -11.51 -0.80
CA ALA A 50 -10.67 -12.94 -0.53
C ALA A 50 -11.31 -13.35 0.80
N ALA A 51 -11.15 -12.55 1.86
CA ALA A 51 -11.76 -12.80 3.16
C ALA A 51 -13.29 -12.73 3.09
N LYS A 52 -13.85 -11.76 2.35
CA LYS A 52 -15.30 -11.63 2.14
C LYS A 52 -15.88 -12.79 1.35
N GLU A 53 -15.17 -13.27 0.33
CA GLU A 53 -15.59 -14.44 -0.44
C GLU A 53 -15.60 -15.71 0.41
N LYS A 54 -14.57 -15.92 1.24
CA LYS A 54 -14.56 -17.03 2.19
C LYS A 54 -15.70 -16.91 3.21
N LEU A 55 -15.96 -15.71 3.71
CA LEU A 55 -17.04 -15.46 4.66
C LEU A 55 -18.44 -15.63 4.04
N SER A 56 -18.64 -15.29 2.77
CA SER A 56 -19.93 -15.53 2.09
C SER A 56 -20.16 -17.03 1.85
N GLN A 57 -19.11 -17.77 1.46
CA GLN A 57 -19.13 -19.23 1.33
C GLN A 57 -19.48 -19.91 2.65
N THR A 58 -18.81 -19.56 3.75
CA THR A 58 -19.09 -20.16 5.07
C THR A 58 -20.48 -19.80 5.59
N LYS A 59 -20.91 -18.55 5.42
CA LYS A 59 -22.28 -18.13 5.78
C LYS A 59 -23.32 -18.96 5.05
N LEU A 60 -23.15 -19.17 3.75
CA LEU A 60 -24.08 -20.00 3.00
C LEU A 60 -24.11 -21.40 3.61
N LEU A 61 -22.95 -22.07 3.74
CA LEU A 61 -22.87 -23.42 4.31
C LEU A 61 -23.51 -23.55 5.71
N ALA A 62 -23.37 -22.52 6.55
CA ALA A 62 -23.92 -22.51 7.91
C ALA A 62 -25.43 -22.23 8.01
N LYS A 63 -26.08 -21.75 6.94
CA LYS A 63 -27.54 -21.51 6.95
C LYS A 63 -28.31 -22.83 7.10
N THR A 64 -29.13 -22.93 8.15
CA THR A 64 -30.05 -24.05 8.43
C THR A 64 -31.51 -23.78 8.06
N GLU A 65 -31.81 -22.57 7.58
CA GLU A 65 -33.14 -22.17 7.09
C GLU A 65 -33.49 -22.86 5.75
N PRO A 66 -34.78 -22.97 5.39
CA PRO A 66 -35.20 -23.49 4.09
C PRO A 66 -34.60 -22.62 2.97
N LEU A 67 -33.61 -23.17 2.28
CA LEU A 67 -32.94 -22.52 1.15
C LEU A 67 -33.76 -22.69 -0.12
N SER A 68 -33.65 -21.71 -1.01
CA SER A 68 -34.18 -21.86 -2.36
C SER A 68 -33.43 -22.98 -3.10
N GLU A 69 -34.09 -23.64 -4.06
CA GLU A 69 -33.49 -24.71 -4.87
C GLU A 69 -32.16 -24.29 -5.53
N LEU A 70 -32.07 -23.03 -5.97
CA LEU A 70 -30.83 -22.45 -6.51
C LEU A 70 -29.71 -22.35 -5.47
N GLU A 71 -30.03 -21.93 -4.24
CA GLU A 71 -29.06 -21.81 -3.16
C GLU A 71 -28.57 -23.19 -2.70
N VAL A 72 -29.45 -24.21 -2.70
CA VAL A 72 -29.09 -25.61 -2.43
C VAL A 72 -28.13 -26.14 -3.51
N ALA A 73 -28.41 -25.88 -4.79
CA ALA A 73 -27.51 -26.26 -5.87
C ALA A 73 -26.13 -25.60 -5.72
N LEU A 74 -26.09 -24.31 -5.35
CA LEU A 74 -24.84 -23.59 -5.08
C LEU A 74 -24.07 -24.17 -3.91
N LYS A 75 -24.75 -24.51 -2.80
CA LYS A 75 -24.15 -25.20 -1.65
C LYS A 75 -23.52 -26.53 -2.04
N ASN A 76 -24.25 -27.36 -2.75
CA ASN A 76 -23.78 -28.68 -3.17
C ASN A 76 -22.55 -28.57 -4.07
N LYS A 77 -22.56 -27.61 -5.00
CA LYS A 77 -21.40 -27.32 -5.84
C LYS A 77 -20.19 -26.90 -5.00
N LEU A 78 -20.37 -25.98 -4.05
CA LEU A 78 -19.30 -25.52 -3.17
C LEU A 78 -18.71 -26.66 -2.32
N ILE A 79 -19.56 -27.51 -1.75
CA ILE A 79 -19.12 -28.71 -1.01
C ILE A 79 -18.32 -29.64 -1.92
N LYS A 80 -18.80 -29.89 -3.16
CA LYS A 80 -18.10 -30.72 -4.13
C LYS A 80 -16.73 -30.15 -4.49
N ASP A 81 -16.64 -28.85 -4.75
CA ASP A 81 -15.38 -28.18 -5.08
C ASP A 81 -14.39 -28.28 -3.89
N MET A 82 -14.87 -28.19 -2.64
CA MET A 82 -14.04 -28.37 -1.44
C MET A 82 -13.58 -29.82 -1.21
N LEU A 83 -14.42 -30.81 -1.54
CA LEU A 83 -14.09 -32.23 -1.37
C LEU A 83 -13.29 -32.82 -2.54
N SER A 84 -13.28 -32.13 -3.69
CA SER A 84 -12.52 -32.52 -4.88
C SER A 84 -11.10 -31.96 -4.91
N MET A 85 -10.70 -31.20 -3.87
CA MET A 85 -9.39 -30.58 -3.72
C MET A 85 -8.41 -31.47 -2.96
#